data_AF-A0A3S0G1J5-F1
#
_entry.id   AF-A0A3S0G1J5-F1
#
_cell.length_a   1.000
_cell.length_b   1.000
_cell.length_c   1.000
_cell.angle_alpha   90.00
_cell.angle_beta   90.00
_cell.angle_gamma   90.00
#
_symmetry.space_group_name_H-M   'P 1'
#
loop_
_entity.id
_entity.type
_entity.pdbx_description
1 polymer ?
#
loop_
_entity_poly.entity_id
_entity_poly.type
_entity_poly.pdbx_seq_one_letter_code
_entity_poly.pdbx_strand_id
1 'polypeptide(L)'
;MFMASNQFRVVRGREAAFEAAWAETSARLSGVTGLIGFRFDKGKELHQHVLYFAVAIWESEMSFLEWRRHELYGGCLSVGSVHAGLAPSRLEEFDATISRNNPQ
;
A
#
# COMPACT_ATOMS: atom_id res chain seq x y z
N MET A 1 4.60 -15.72 -6.08
CA MET A 1 4.72 -14.58 -5.15
C MET A 1 4.71 -13.31 -5.97
N PHE A 2 3.80 -12.42 -5.63
CA PHE A 2 3.60 -11.14 -6.30
C PHE A 2 3.74 -10.03 -5.27
N MET A 3 4.34 -8.91 -5.67
CA MET A 3 4.52 -7.75 -4.80
C MET A 3 3.89 -6.52 -5.45
N ALA A 4 2.99 -5.90 -4.71
CA ALA A 4 2.51 -4.56 -5.02
C ALA A 4 3.12 -3.58 -4.03
N SER A 5 3.76 -2.54 -4.53
CA SER A 5 4.29 -1.46 -3.71
C SER A 5 3.69 -0.13 -4.12
N ASN A 6 3.45 0.74 -3.15
CA ASN A 6 2.95 2.08 -3.42
C ASN A 6 3.78 3.10 -2.66
N GLN A 7 4.34 4.06 -3.39
CA GLN A 7 5.08 5.18 -2.82
C GLN A 7 4.19 6.41 -2.77
N PHE A 8 4.12 7.04 -1.60
CA PHE A 8 3.34 8.25 -1.36
C PHE A 8 4.25 9.41 -0.99
N ARG A 9 3.88 10.60 -1.46
CA ARG A 9 4.48 11.87 -1.06
C ARG A 9 3.42 12.66 -0.32
N VAL A 10 3.54 12.71 1.00
CA VAL A 10 2.59 13.39 1.89
C VAL A 10 3.13 14.77 2.23
N VAL A 11 2.35 15.82 1.96
CA VAL A 11 2.73 17.18 2.36
C VAL A 11 2.85 17.28 3.87
N ARG A 12 3.86 18.01 4.34
CA ARG A 12 4.09 18.19 5.79
C ARG A 12 2.86 18.75 6.50
N GLY A 13 2.61 18.29 7.72
CA GLY A 13 1.43 18.62 8.53
C GLY A 13 0.19 17.78 8.23
N ARG A 14 0.25 16.86 7.25
CA ARG A 14 -0.85 15.93 6.90
C ARG A 14 -0.54 14.48 7.24
N GLU A 15 0.59 14.21 7.88
CA GLU A 15 1.06 12.87 8.25
C GLU A 15 0.05 12.15 9.14
N ALA A 16 -0.45 12.79 10.19
CA ALA A 16 -1.37 12.15 11.14
C ALA A 16 -2.69 11.70 10.48
N ALA A 17 -3.27 12.55 9.62
CA ALA A 17 -4.47 12.20 8.87
C ALA A 17 -4.21 11.06 7.86
N PHE A 18 -3.02 11.05 7.26
CA PHE A 18 -2.61 10.00 6.34
C PHE A 18 -2.38 8.66 7.05
N GLU A 19 -1.65 8.66 8.16
CA GLU A 19 -1.41 7.48 8.99
C GLU A 19 -2.73 6.90 9.52
N ALA A 20 -3.70 7.74 9.91
CA ALA A 20 -5.03 7.29 10.33
C ALA A 20 -5.80 6.57 9.19
N ALA A 21 -5.83 7.14 7.99
CA ALA A 21 -6.48 6.49 6.84
C ALA A 21 -5.79 5.17 6.44
N TRP A 22 -4.47 5.08 6.61
CA TRP A 22 -3.73 3.85 6.37
C TRP A 22 -3.91 2.79 7.45
N ALA A 23 -4.20 3.19 8.69
CA ALA A 23 -4.57 2.24 9.76
C ALA A 23 -5.88 1.51 9.42
N GLU A 24 -6.90 2.22 8.91
CA GLU A 24 -8.15 1.60 8.45
C GLU A 24 -7.91 0.65 7.27
N THR A 25 -7.04 1.03 6.33
CA THR A 25 -6.67 0.17 5.20
C THR A 25 -5.91 -1.08 5.66
N SER A 26 -5.01 -0.95 6.63
CA SER A 26 -4.29 -2.07 7.24
C SER A 26 -5.26 -3.06 7.92
N ALA A 27 -6.26 -2.55 8.65
CA ALA A 27 -7.28 -3.38 9.27
C ALA A 27 -8.09 -4.18 8.24
N ARG A 28 -8.44 -3.57 7.11
CA ARG A 28 -9.14 -4.25 5.99
C ARG A 28 -8.28 -5.30 5.27
N LEU A 29 -6.97 -5.08 5.21
CA LEU A 29 -6.03 -6.05 4.66
C LEU A 29 -5.87 -7.27 5.58
N SER A 30 -6.19 -7.13 6.88
CA SER A 30 -6.20 -8.24 7.83
C SER A 30 -7.29 -9.24 7.47
N GLY A 31 -6.89 -10.46 7.07
CA GLY A 31 -7.81 -11.54 6.72
C GLY A 31 -8.12 -11.66 5.23
N VAL A 32 -7.48 -10.87 4.36
CA VAL A 32 -7.60 -11.07 2.91
C VAL A 32 -6.87 -12.35 2.50
N THR A 33 -7.60 -13.24 1.82
CA THR A 33 -7.04 -14.49 1.31
C THR A 33 -5.91 -14.23 0.31
N GLY A 34 -4.78 -14.92 0.49
CA GLY A 34 -3.62 -14.80 -0.38
C GLY A 34 -2.70 -13.61 -0.09
N LEU A 35 -2.99 -12.79 0.93
CA LEU A 35 -2.04 -11.81 1.45
C LEU A 35 -1.04 -12.51 2.37
N ILE A 36 0.24 -12.49 1.99
CA ILE A 36 1.35 -13.08 2.76
C ILE A 36 1.87 -12.08 3.79
N GLY A 37 1.95 -10.81 3.42
CA GLY A 37 2.46 -9.78 4.32
C GLY A 37 2.17 -8.39 3.82
N PHE A 38 1.98 -7.47 4.75
CA PHE A 38 1.80 -6.06 4.48
C PHE A 38 2.70 -5.24 5.40
N ARG A 39 3.34 -4.23 4.84
CA ARG A 39 4.10 -3.23 5.60
C ARG A 39 3.76 -1.85 5.09
N PHE A 40 3.68 -0.91 6.01
CA PHE A 40 3.53 0.50 5.73
C PHE A 40 4.60 1.25 6.51
N ASP A 41 5.57 1.78 5.78
CA ASP A 41 6.78 2.37 6.33
C ASP A 41 6.78 3.88 6.09
N LYS A 42 7.13 4.61 7.15
CA LYS A 42 7.42 6.06 7.07
C LYS A 42 8.88 6.26 6.71
N GLY A 43 9.12 6.89 5.58
CA GLY A 43 10.45 7.23 5.08
C GLY A 43 11.01 8.51 5.68
N LYS A 44 12.12 8.99 5.11
CA LYS A 44 12.76 10.24 5.55
C LYS A 44 11.89 11.46 5.25
N GLU A 45 11.88 12.41 6.17
CA GLU A 45 11.28 13.72 5.96
C GLU A 45 12.13 14.54 4.97
N LEU A 46 11.49 15.05 3.91
CA LEU A 46 12.09 15.97 2.96
C LEU A 46 11.48 17.37 3.15
N HIS A 47 12.14 18.40 2.62
CA HIS A 47 11.81 19.80 2.86
C HIS A 47 10.32 20.16 2.65
N GLN A 48 9.64 19.53 1.69
CA GLN A 48 8.23 19.82 1.36
C GLN A 48 7.27 18.67 1.65
N HIS A 49 7.77 17.44 1.85
CA HIS A 49 6.95 16.25 1.98
C HIS A 49 7.67 15.14 2.74
N VAL A 50 6.90 14.21 3.28
CA VAL A 50 7.38 12.96 3.87
C VAL A 50 7.07 11.82 2.90
N LEU A 51 8.05 10.94 2.68
CA LEU A 51 7.84 9.73 1.89
C LEU A 51 7.20 8.65 2.74
N TYR A 52 6.21 7.97 2.19
CA TYR A 52 5.68 6.74 2.74
C TYR A 52 5.77 5.64 1.71
N PHE A 53 5.92 4.41 2.17
CA PHE A 53 6.04 3.23 1.32
C PHE A 53 5.17 2.12 1.87
N ALA A 54 4.16 1.71 1.11
CA ALA A 54 3.36 0.53 1.39
C ALA A 54 3.87 -0.63 0.53
N VAL A 55 4.04 -1.81 1.11
CA VAL A 55 4.35 -3.04 0.40
C VAL A 55 3.36 -4.12 0.82
N ALA A 56 2.69 -4.71 -0.15
CA ALA A 56 1.87 -5.90 0.03
C ALA A 56 2.47 -7.05 -0.78
N ILE A 57 2.73 -8.16 -0.11
CA ILE A 57 3.22 -9.41 -0.70
C ILE A 57 2.05 -10.38 -0.76
N TRP A 58 1.83 -10.94 -1.93
CA TRP A 58 0.72 -11.83 -2.26
C TRP A 58 1.23 -13.19 -2.73
N GLU A 59 0.43 -14.22 -2.54
CA GLU A 59 0.69 -15.56 -3.08
C GLU A 59 0.81 -15.54 -4.60
N SER A 60 -0.10 -14.80 -5.26
CA SER A 60 -0.17 -14.65 -6.71
C SER A 60 -0.66 -13.27 -7.13
N GLU A 61 -0.40 -12.90 -8.38
CA GLU A 61 -0.99 -11.71 -9.02
C GLU A 61 -2.52 -11.76 -9.00
N MET A 62 -3.10 -12.95 -9.22
CA MET A 62 -4.55 -13.14 -9.21
C MET A 62 -5.17 -12.81 -7.84
N SER A 63 -4.54 -13.22 -6.74
CA SER A 63 -4.98 -12.86 -5.38
C SER A 63 -5.02 -11.34 -5.18
N PHE A 64 -4.01 -10.64 -5.71
CA PHE A 64 -3.96 -9.19 -5.67
C PHE A 64 -5.04 -8.54 -6.55
N LEU A 65 -5.24 -9.02 -7.77
CA LEU A 65 -6.26 -8.48 -8.68
C LEU A 65 -7.67 -8.67 -8.13
N GLU A 66 -7.97 -9.81 -7.52
CA GLU A 66 -9.26 -10.06 -6.87
C GLU A 66 -9.48 -9.13 -5.68
N TRP A 67 -8.47 -8.96 -4.81
CA TRP A 67 -8.55 -7.97 -3.73
C TRP A 67 -8.76 -6.55 -4.27
N ARG A 68 -7.96 -6.12 -5.26
CA ARG A 68 -8.06 -4.79 -5.88
C ARG A 68 -9.44 -4.59 -6.49
N ARG A 69 -10.00 -5.62 -7.12
CA ARG A 69 -11.36 -5.60 -7.69
C ARG A 69 -12.39 -5.35 -6.59
N HIS A 70 -12.35 -6.10 -5.48
CA HIS A 70 -13.23 -5.90 -4.33
C HIS A 70 -13.11 -4.49 -3.73
N GLU A 71 -11.90 -3.93 -3.70
CA GLU A 71 -11.65 -2.56 -3.22
C GLU A 71 -12.18 -1.47 -4.15
N LEU A 72 -12.07 -1.68 -5.47
CA LEU A 72 -12.62 -0.78 -6.48
C LEU A 72 -14.15 -0.77 -6.44
N TYR A 73 -14.78 -1.94 -6.29
CA TYR A 73 -16.24 -2.05 -6.20
C TYR A 73 -16.79 -1.72 -4.80
N GLY A 74 -15.97 -1.86 -3.76
CA GLY A 74 -16.28 -1.45 -2.38
C GLY A 74 -16.13 0.06 -2.11
N GLY A 75 -15.70 0.84 -3.12
CA GLY A 75 -15.72 2.30 -3.09
C GLY A 75 -14.55 2.99 -2.39
N CYS A 76 -13.54 2.26 -1.90
CA CYS A 76 -12.46 2.85 -1.11
C CYS A 76 -11.23 3.24 -1.93
N LEU A 77 -10.94 2.54 -3.03
CA LEU A 77 -9.81 2.83 -3.91
C LEU A 77 -10.30 3.32 -5.26
N SER A 78 -10.87 4.53 -5.32
CA SER A 78 -10.88 5.26 -6.59
C SER A 78 -9.42 5.42 -7.03
N VAL A 79 -9.02 4.72 -8.11
CA VAL A 79 -7.79 4.99 -8.85
C VAL A 79 -7.78 6.47 -9.19
N GLY A 80 -7.12 7.27 -8.35
CA GLY A 80 -6.93 8.70 -8.54
C GLY A 80 -7.49 9.66 -7.49
N SER A 81 -8.29 9.25 -6.50
CA SER A 81 -8.91 10.28 -5.63
C SER A 81 -9.45 9.81 -4.27
N VAL A 82 -8.61 9.75 -3.23
CA VAL A 82 -9.11 9.85 -1.82
C VAL A 82 -8.25 10.73 -0.91
N HIS A 83 -7.12 11.27 -1.36
CA HIS A 83 -6.36 12.19 -0.52
C HIS A 83 -6.10 13.52 -1.21
N ALA A 84 -7.08 14.41 -1.12
CA ALA A 84 -6.94 15.82 -1.48
C ALA A 84 -5.75 16.42 -0.71
N GLY A 85 -4.59 16.55 -1.35
CA GLY A 85 -3.34 17.05 -0.76
C GLY A 85 -2.16 16.07 -0.79
N LEU A 86 -2.31 14.88 -1.39
CA LEU A 86 -1.19 14.02 -1.72
C LEU A 86 -0.73 14.23 -3.17
N ALA A 87 0.58 14.26 -3.38
CA ALA A 87 1.15 14.13 -4.71
C ALA A 87 0.81 12.74 -5.29
N PRO A 88 0.84 12.55 -6.63
CA PRO A 88 0.46 11.29 -7.25
C PRO A 88 1.25 10.13 -6.64
N SER A 89 0.53 9.13 -6.14
CA SER A 89 1.12 7.91 -5.59
C SER A 89 1.68 7.07 -6.73
N ARG A 90 2.87 6.50 -6.54
CA ARG A 90 3.50 5.63 -7.54
C ARG A 90 3.30 4.18 -7.14
N LEU A 91 2.36 3.53 -7.82
CA LEU A 91 2.09 2.11 -7.70
C LEU A 91 2.99 1.32 -8.65
N GLU A 92 3.69 0.35 -8.12
CA GLU A 92 4.59 -0.54 -8.86
C GLU A 92 4.29 -1.99 -8.49
N GLU A 93 4.33 -2.86 -9.50
CA GLU A 93 3.91 -4.26 -9.44
C GLU A 93 5.07 -5.13 -9.90
N PHE A 94 5.32 -6.23 -9.19
CA PHE A 94 6.49 -7.07 -9.43
C PHE A 94 6.18 -8.54 -9.20
N ASP A 95 6.68 -9.39 -10.10
CA ASP A 95 6.82 -10.82 -9.86
C ASP A 95 8.12 -11.11 -9.11
N ALA A 96 8.06 -12.00 -8.12
CA ALA A 96 9.24 -12.39 -7.38
C ALA A 96 10.11 -13.35 -8.20
N THR A 97 11.24 -12.88 -8.72
CA THR A 97 12.25 -13.73 -9.37
C THR A 97 13.03 -14.59 -8.37
N ILE A 98 13.30 -14.05 -7.18
CA ILE A 98 13.99 -14.74 -6.09
C ILE A 98 13.25 -14.40 -4.80
N SER A 99 12.83 -15.42 -4.05
CA SER A 99 12.25 -15.25 -2.73
C SER A 99 12.97 -16.14 -1.72
N ARG A 100 13.24 -15.59 -0.53
CA ARG A 100 13.81 -16.31 0.61
C ARG A 100 13.09 -15.86 1.87
N ASN A 101 12.59 -16.81 2.63
CA ASN A 101 12.09 -16.58 3.98
C ASN A 101 13.18 -17.01 4.96
N ASN A 102 13.62 -16.13 5.85
CA ASN A 102 14.49 -16.52 6.95
C ASN A 102 13.60 -16.91 8.14
N PRO A 103 13.61 -18.17 8.61
CA PRO A 103 12.93 -18.50 9.85
C PRO A 103 13.58 -17.71 10.99
N GLN A 104 12.75 -17.06 11.81
CA GLN A 104 13.18 -16.40 13.05
C GLN A 104 13.33 -17.43 14.17
#